data_AF-A0A6P4I9Z4-F1
#
_entry.id   AF-A0A6P4I9Z4-F1
#
_cell.length_a   1.000
_cell.length_b   1.000
_cell.length_c   1.000
_cell.angle_alpha   90.00
_cell.angle_beta   90.00
_cell.angle_gamma   90.00
#
_symmetry.space_group_name_H-M   'P 1'
#
loop_
_entity.id
_entity.type
_entity.pdbx_description
1 polymer ?
#
loop_
_entity_poly.entity_id
_entity_poly.type
_entity_poly.pdbx_seq_one_letter_code
_entity_poly.pdbx_strand_id
1 'polypeptide(L)'
;MDFFHEAIALGVDLVILGLCAREYVHYKRTAQLLKTAPQYNIDDNLKSLVERQHEKKIPYAVIRGTVTPIGVPLRSALVPSVSGVLQIVKLHEHRITRGFAGFWTEHSKLLHKTANEMPFELRNQQYGVEIVDAMSAGVLDVDMVYDNYEPSNLSLVDHVFGFFSGIRQRGLQTTEEVLRDGSFITAIGELTSDGKTLRMQPSKEGPLFLTTATKSTLIKRFEDAKGTTLLKILVCSTISVVLVAFILKKVYRRRKQEQEEAKIRDRLDTERRERRARSRPHTLSQDQLCVVCSTNPKEIILLPCGHVCLCEDCSQKISISCPVCRGKINSKSAAFIA
;
A
#
# COMPACT_ATOMS: atom_id res chain seq x y z
N MET A 1 5.85 24.98 -2.13
CA MET A 1 5.19 23.68 -2.41
C MET A 1 6.23 22.56 -2.52
N ASP A 2 7.44 22.74 -1.97
CA ASP A 2 8.65 22.09 -2.52
C ASP A 2 9.02 20.78 -1.82
N PHE A 3 8.13 20.30 -0.94
CA PHE A 3 8.25 19.04 -0.21
C PHE A 3 7.13 18.06 -0.57
N PHE A 4 6.18 18.47 -1.42
CA PHE A 4 4.96 17.70 -1.66
C PHE A 4 5.26 16.35 -2.33
N HIS A 5 6.15 16.34 -3.33
CA HIS A 5 6.53 15.11 -4.03
C HIS A 5 7.35 14.15 -3.16
N GLU A 6 8.32 14.65 -2.40
CA GLU A 6 9.13 13.82 -1.50
C GLU A 6 8.29 13.28 -0.33
N ALA A 7 7.35 14.07 0.19
CA ALA A 7 6.41 13.63 1.22
C ALA A 7 5.45 12.56 0.70
N ILE A 8 4.95 12.69 -0.54
CA ILE A 8 4.13 11.65 -1.18
C ILE A 8 4.95 10.37 -1.37
N ALA A 9 6.18 10.48 -1.90
CA ALA A 9 7.03 9.32 -2.11
C ALA A 9 7.32 8.56 -0.81
N LEU A 10 7.65 9.28 0.27
CA LEU A 10 7.83 8.68 1.60
C LEU A 10 6.53 8.06 2.11
N GLY A 11 5.39 8.73 1.94
CA GLY A 11 4.09 8.20 2.34
C GLY A 11 3.75 6.88 1.64
N VAL A 12 3.97 6.78 0.33
CA VAL A 12 3.76 5.56 -0.44
C VAL A 12 4.69 4.44 0.03
N ASP A 13 5.97 4.72 0.24
CA ASP A 13 6.95 3.73 0.72
C ASP A 13 6.60 3.21 2.12
N LEU A 14 6.14 4.07 3.04
CA LEU A 14 5.67 3.67 4.36
C LEU A 14 4.42 2.77 4.31
N VAL A 15 3.50 3.03 3.38
CA VAL A 15 2.33 2.15 3.18
C VAL A 15 2.78 0.78 2.67
N ILE A 16 3.69 0.73 1.69
CA ILE A 16 4.24 -0.53 1.18
C ILE A 16 4.95 -1.29 2.30
N LEU A 17 5.77 -0.62 3.10
CA LEU A 17 6.45 -1.21 4.25
C LEU A 17 5.46 -1.78 5.26
N GLY A 18 4.37 -1.06 5.56
CA GLY A 18 3.29 -1.55 6.42
C GLY A 18 2.60 -2.81 5.87
N LEU A 19 2.33 -2.86 4.56
CA LEU A 19 1.76 -4.04 3.91
C LEU A 19 2.73 -5.23 3.96
N CYS A 20 4.00 -5.03 3.64
CA CYS A 20 5.02 -6.07 3.73
C CYS A 20 5.22 -6.58 5.16
N ALA A 21 5.17 -5.69 6.17
CA ALA A 21 5.25 -6.08 7.57
C ALA A 21 4.05 -6.95 7.99
N ARG A 22 2.83 -6.58 7.56
CA ARG A 22 1.62 -7.38 7.80
C ARG A 22 1.74 -8.77 7.14
N GLU A 23 2.21 -8.82 5.90
CA GLU A 23 2.41 -10.06 5.15
C GLU A 23 3.47 -10.96 5.83
N TYR A 24 4.57 -10.36 6.30
CA TYR A 24 5.60 -11.07 7.06
C TYR A 24 5.05 -11.70 8.35
N VAL A 25 4.26 -10.95 9.12
CA VAL A 25 3.62 -11.46 10.35
C VAL A 25 2.67 -12.61 10.02
N HIS A 26 1.90 -12.48 8.93
CA HIS A 26 1.02 -13.54 8.45
C HIS A 26 1.82 -14.83 8.13
N TYR A 27 2.85 -14.75 7.28
CA TYR A 27 3.67 -15.93 6.95
C TYR A 27 4.36 -16.53 8.17
N LYS A 28 4.87 -15.69 9.09
CA LYS A 28 5.48 -16.15 10.33
C LYS A 28 4.49 -16.92 11.20
N ARG A 29 3.28 -16.38 11.41
CA ARG A 29 2.23 -17.02 12.22
C ARG A 29 1.78 -18.34 11.60
N THR A 30 1.50 -18.35 10.29
CA THR A 30 1.08 -19.55 9.57
C THR A 30 2.16 -20.64 9.59
N ALA A 31 3.42 -20.29 9.37
CA ALA A 31 4.52 -21.25 9.46
C ALA A 31 4.69 -21.83 10.88
N GLN A 32 4.49 -21.02 11.93
CA GLN A 32 4.53 -21.48 13.32
C GLN A 32 3.38 -22.44 13.63
N LEU A 33 2.15 -22.10 13.24
CA LEU A 33 0.97 -22.96 13.39
C LEU A 33 1.14 -24.30 12.67
N LEU A 34 1.66 -24.27 11.44
CA LEU A 34 1.95 -25.48 10.67
C LEU A 34 3.04 -26.34 11.34
N LYS A 35 4.03 -25.75 12.00
CA LYS A 35 5.06 -26.51 12.74
C LYS A 35 4.46 -27.22 13.95
N THR A 36 3.63 -26.53 14.73
CA THR A 36 3.01 -27.08 15.96
C THR A 36 1.92 -28.10 15.68
N ALA A 37 1.32 -28.10 14.49
CA ALA A 37 0.23 -29.00 14.11
C ALA A 37 0.67 -30.49 14.16
N PRO A 38 0.09 -31.35 15.01
CA PRO A 38 0.34 -32.78 14.96
C PRO A 38 -0.15 -33.39 13.64
N GLN A 39 0.60 -34.38 13.14
CA GLN A 39 0.20 -35.16 11.97
C GLN A 39 -0.41 -36.48 12.46
N TYR A 40 -1.64 -36.75 12.01
CA TYR A 40 -2.35 -37.98 12.30
C TYR A 40 -2.60 -38.79 11.02
N ASN A 41 -2.57 -40.11 11.16
CA ASN A 41 -3.04 -41.01 10.12
C ASN A 41 -4.54 -41.27 10.32
N ILE A 42 -5.24 -41.52 9.21
CA ILE A 42 -6.68 -41.80 9.22
C ILE A 42 -6.84 -43.29 9.55
N ASP A 43 -6.84 -43.61 10.85
CA ASP A 43 -6.93 -44.96 11.41
C ASP A 43 -8.05 -45.04 12.47
N ASP A 44 -8.41 -46.23 12.94
CA ASP A 44 -9.46 -46.45 13.96
C ASP A 44 -9.26 -45.61 15.23
N ASN A 45 -8.00 -45.45 15.63
CA ASN A 45 -7.61 -44.70 16.82
C ASN A 45 -7.90 -43.20 16.70
N LEU A 46 -8.00 -42.66 15.49
CA LEU A 46 -8.18 -41.22 15.27
C LEU A 46 -9.48 -40.72 15.90
N LYS A 47 -10.57 -41.47 15.73
CA LYS A 47 -11.88 -41.11 16.28
C LYS A 47 -11.85 -41.02 17.80
N SER A 48 -11.29 -42.05 18.45
CA SER A 48 -11.16 -42.07 19.91
C SER A 48 -10.22 -40.97 20.42
N LEU A 49 -9.20 -40.59 19.66
CA LEU A 49 -8.26 -39.53 20.03
C LEU A 49 -8.90 -38.15 19.99
N VAL A 50 -9.74 -37.89 18.98
CA VAL A 50 -10.54 -36.64 18.90
C VAL A 50 -11.55 -36.57 20.03
N GLU A 51 -12.24 -37.67 20.34
CA GLU A 51 -13.23 -37.73 21.42
C GLU A 51 -12.63 -37.56 22.83
N ARG A 52 -11.35 -37.92 23.02
CA ARG A 52 -10.61 -37.71 24.28
C ARG A 52 -10.21 -36.26 24.50
N GLN A 53 -10.12 -35.44 23.46
CA GLN A 53 -9.77 -34.03 23.61
C GLN A 53 -10.94 -33.22 24.17
N HIS A 54 -10.59 -32.11 24.85
CA HIS A 54 -11.57 -31.15 25.33
C HIS A 54 -12.45 -30.67 24.16
N GLU A 55 -13.75 -30.58 24.38
CA GLU A 55 -14.76 -30.25 23.34
C GLU A 55 -14.89 -31.25 22.17
N LYS A 56 -14.21 -32.40 22.19
CA LYS A 56 -14.17 -33.36 21.06
C LYS A 56 -13.61 -32.74 19.76
N LYS A 57 -12.64 -31.82 19.92
CA LYS A 57 -12.03 -31.07 18.82
C LYS A 57 -10.53 -31.01 18.98
N ILE A 58 -9.82 -31.14 17.85
CA ILE A 58 -8.41 -30.83 17.73
C ILE A 58 -8.29 -29.52 16.96
N PRO A 59 -7.73 -28.45 17.55
CA PRO A 59 -7.79 -27.10 16.98
C PRO A 59 -7.10 -26.98 15.62
N TYR A 60 -6.01 -27.74 15.43
CA TYR A 60 -5.24 -27.73 14.20
C TYR A 60 -4.47 -29.03 14.00
N ALA A 61 -4.87 -29.84 13.01
CA ALA A 61 -4.34 -31.17 12.74
C ALA A 61 -4.02 -31.35 11.26
N VAL A 62 -3.02 -32.17 10.95
CA VAL A 62 -2.65 -32.55 9.58
C VAL A 62 -3.08 -34.00 9.34
N ILE A 63 -3.88 -34.23 8.31
CA ILE A 63 -4.22 -35.58 7.82
C ILE A 63 -3.84 -35.72 6.36
N ARG A 64 -3.57 -36.96 5.94
CA ARG A 64 -3.34 -37.29 4.53
C ARG A 64 -4.22 -38.45 4.14
N GLY A 65 -4.82 -38.36 2.96
CA GLY A 65 -5.72 -39.38 2.48
C GLY A 65 -6.04 -39.21 1.01
N THR A 66 -6.71 -40.20 0.48
CA THR A 66 -7.22 -40.21 -0.88
C THR A 66 -8.57 -39.55 -0.92
N VAL A 67 -8.75 -38.60 -1.83
CA VAL A 67 -10.03 -37.92 -2.05
C VAL A 67 -11.04 -38.92 -2.60
N THR A 68 -12.17 -39.07 -1.92
CA THR A 68 -13.27 -39.95 -2.34
C THR A 68 -14.61 -39.24 -2.19
N PRO A 69 -15.48 -39.26 -3.22
CA PRO A 69 -16.79 -38.63 -3.15
C PRO A 69 -17.74 -39.41 -2.21
N ILE A 70 -18.60 -38.69 -1.47
CA ILE A 70 -19.68 -39.27 -0.66
C ILE A 70 -20.92 -39.61 -1.53
N GLY A 71 -20.90 -39.24 -2.82
CA GLY A 71 -21.95 -39.51 -3.79
C GLY A 71 -21.42 -39.78 -5.20
N VAL A 72 -22.19 -39.38 -6.22
CA VAL A 72 -21.75 -39.49 -7.61
C VAL A 72 -20.69 -38.42 -7.88
N PRO A 73 -19.47 -38.78 -8.35
CA PRO A 73 -18.45 -37.78 -8.63
C PRO A 73 -18.89 -36.81 -9.73
N LEU A 74 -18.48 -35.55 -9.61
CA LEU A 74 -18.68 -34.55 -10.65
C LEU A 74 -17.85 -34.92 -11.87
N ARG A 75 -18.44 -34.79 -13.05
CA ARG A 75 -17.71 -34.90 -14.32
C ARG A 75 -17.32 -33.51 -14.78
N SER A 76 -16.11 -33.39 -15.29
CA SER A 76 -15.67 -32.17 -15.94
C SER A 76 -16.61 -31.83 -17.10
N ALA A 77 -16.93 -30.54 -17.23
CA ALA A 77 -17.86 -30.03 -18.23
C ALA A 77 -17.22 -29.96 -19.62
N LEU A 78 -15.91 -29.68 -19.69
CA LEU A 78 -15.18 -29.53 -20.94
C LEU A 78 -14.41 -30.81 -21.32
N VAL A 79 -14.10 -31.67 -20.34
CA VAL A 79 -13.38 -32.94 -20.54
C VAL A 79 -14.11 -34.07 -19.78
N PRO A 80 -15.12 -34.71 -20.40
CA PRO A 80 -15.97 -35.71 -19.73
C PRO A 80 -15.25 -36.96 -19.21
N SER A 81 -14.00 -37.19 -19.62
CA SER A 81 -13.17 -38.31 -19.16
C SER A 81 -12.61 -38.12 -17.75
N VAL A 82 -12.61 -36.89 -17.22
CA VAL A 82 -12.12 -36.60 -15.87
C VAL A 82 -13.28 -36.46 -14.90
N SER A 83 -13.16 -37.14 -13.77
CA SER A 83 -14.12 -37.06 -12.66
C SER A 83 -13.45 -36.58 -11.38
N GLY A 84 -14.20 -35.88 -10.53
CA GLY A 84 -13.69 -35.24 -9.34
C GLY A 84 -14.75 -34.82 -8.34
N VAL A 85 -14.29 -34.25 -7.22
CA VAL A 85 -15.15 -33.79 -6.13
C VAL A 85 -15.36 -32.28 -6.14
N LEU A 86 -14.45 -31.55 -6.78
CA LEU A 86 -14.53 -30.10 -6.91
C LEU A 86 -14.19 -29.72 -8.33
N GLN A 87 -15.00 -28.84 -8.92
CA GLN A 87 -14.82 -28.34 -10.27
C GLN A 87 -14.89 -26.82 -10.24
N ILE A 88 -13.87 -26.16 -10.79
CA ILE A 88 -13.77 -24.70 -10.86
C ILE A 88 -13.54 -24.33 -12.32
N VAL A 89 -14.51 -23.63 -12.94
CA VAL A 89 -14.39 -23.09 -14.30
C VAL A 89 -14.15 -21.58 -14.19
N LYS A 90 -13.12 -21.09 -14.88
CA LYS A 90 -12.75 -19.67 -14.91
C LYS A 90 -12.71 -19.19 -16.35
N LEU A 91 -13.31 -18.03 -16.60
CA LEU A 91 -13.22 -17.32 -17.87
C LEU A 91 -12.39 -16.05 -17.66
N HIS A 92 -11.23 -15.98 -18.30
CA HIS A 92 -10.35 -14.82 -18.26
C HIS A 92 -10.41 -14.06 -19.59
N GLU A 93 -10.64 -12.75 -19.51
CA GLU A 93 -10.46 -11.84 -20.63
C GLU A 93 -9.02 -11.34 -20.65
N HIS A 94 -8.32 -11.57 -21.76
CA HIS A 94 -7.01 -10.98 -22.00
C HIS A 94 -7.19 -9.70 -22.78
N ARG A 95 -6.70 -8.59 -22.22
CA ARG A 95 -6.78 -7.26 -22.83
C ARG A 95 -5.46 -6.52 -22.70
N ILE A 96 -5.15 -5.67 -23.66
CA ILE A 96 -4.04 -4.74 -23.60
C ILE A 96 -4.62 -3.36 -23.32
N THR A 97 -4.07 -2.68 -22.32
CA THR A 97 -4.42 -1.28 -22.02
C THR A 97 -3.20 -0.40 -22.23
N ARG A 98 -3.43 0.84 -22.66
CA ARG A 98 -2.38 1.86 -22.77
C ARG A 98 -2.23 2.59 -21.44
N GLY A 99 -1.07 2.45 -20.80
CA GLY A 99 -0.74 3.15 -19.57
C GLY A 99 -0.52 4.66 -19.78
N PHE A 100 -0.46 5.41 -18.69
CA PHE A 100 -0.23 6.87 -18.71
C PHE A 100 1.06 7.30 -19.45
N ALA A 101 2.10 6.46 -19.39
CA ALA A 101 3.36 6.67 -20.10
C ALA A 101 3.33 6.24 -21.58
N GLY A 102 2.18 5.83 -22.12
CA GLY A 102 2.01 5.41 -23.52
C GLY A 102 2.43 3.97 -23.84
N PHE A 103 2.93 3.21 -22.85
CA PHE A 103 3.25 1.80 -23.02
C PHE A 103 1.99 0.92 -22.99
N TRP A 104 1.97 -0.09 -23.84
CA TRP A 104 0.95 -1.13 -23.87
C TRP A 104 1.26 -2.18 -22.81
N THR A 105 0.32 -2.39 -21.88
CA THR A 105 0.44 -3.40 -20.82
C THR A 105 -0.63 -4.46 -21.01
N GLU A 106 -0.23 -5.73 -20.93
CA GLU A 106 -1.15 -6.85 -20.96
C GLU A 106 -1.75 -7.07 -19.58
N HIS A 107 -3.07 -7.21 -19.53
CA HIS A 107 -3.84 -7.45 -18.33
C HIS A 107 -4.83 -8.58 -18.60
N SER A 108 -4.83 -9.59 -17.74
CA SER A 108 -5.90 -10.57 -17.68
C SER A 108 -6.93 -10.13 -16.63
N LYS A 109 -8.21 -10.26 -16.95
CA LYS A 109 -9.33 -9.96 -16.05
C LYS A 109 -10.21 -11.20 -15.95
N LEU A 110 -10.46 -11.67 -14.73
CA LEU A 110 -11.43 -12.74 -14.50
C LEU A 110 -12.85 -12.20 -14.75
N LEU A 111 -13.53 -12.69 -15.79
CA LEU A 111 -14.90 -12.33 -16.13
C LEU A 111 -15.91 -13.16 -15.35
N HIS A 112 -15.64 -14.46 -15.23
CA HIS A 112 -16.57 -15.39 -14.63
C HIS A 112 -15.81 -16.51 -13.91
N LYS A 113 -16.33 -16.91 -12.74
CA LYS A 113 -15.84 -18.04 -11.98
C LYS A 113 -17.04 -18.80 -11.44
N THR A 114 -17.17 -20.06 -11.82
CA THR A 114 -18.16 -20.99 -11.27
C THR A 114 -17.44 -22.12 -10.56
N ALA A 115 -17.99 -22.52 -9.42
CA ALA A 115 -17.46 -23.64 -8.65
C ALA A 115 -18.61 -24.57 -8.29
N ASN A 116 -18.44 -25.85 -8.59
CA ASN A 116 -19.34 -26.93 -8.21
C ASN A 116 -18.60 -27.86 -7.26
N GLU A 117 -19.21 -28.15 -6.11
CA GLU A 117 -18.64 -28.98 -5.06
C GLU A 117 -19.55 -30.19 -4.81
N MET A 118 -18.95 -31.37 -4.70
CA MET A 118 -19.58 -32.60 -4.28
C MET A 118 -19.00 -32.97 -2.91
N PRO A 119 -19.83 -33.19 -1.87
CA PRO A 119 -19.35 -33.61 -0.56
C PRO A 119 -18.39 -34.81 -0.68
N PHE A 120 -17.24 -34.69 -0.05
CA PHE A 120 -16.16 -35.65 -0.16
C PHE A 120 -15.46 -35.88 1.18
N GLU A 121 -14.86 -37.05 1.28
CA GLU A 121 -14.05 -37.45 2.42
C GLU A 121 -12.65 -37.83 1.97
N LEU A 122 -11.67 -37.59 2.85
CA LEU A 122 -10.35 -38.17 2.74
C LEU A 122 -10.36 -39.54 3.38
N ARG A 123 -10.13 -40.56 2.56
CA ARG A 123 -10.06 -41.94 2.99
C ARG A 123 -8.64 -42.44 3.12
N ASN A 124 -8.44 -43.26 4.14
CA ASN A 124 -7.34 -44.21 4.21
C ASN A 124 -7.95 -45.58 4.57
N GLN A 125 -7.87 -46.52 3.63
CA GLN A 125 -8.49 -47.85 3.78
C GLN A 125 -9.99 -47.75 4.09
N GLN A 126 -10.43 -48.12 5.29
CA GLN A 126 -11.84 -48.15 5.72
C GLN A 126 -12.28 -46.89 6.48
N TYR A 127 -11.35 -46.01 6.85
CA TYR A 127 -11.63 -44.83 7.67
C TYR A 127 -11.65 -43.58 6.79
N GLY A 128 -12.62 -42.69 7.04
CA GLY A 128 -12.86 -41.48 6.28
C GLY A 128 -13.00 -40.24 7.17
N VAL A 129 -12.48 -39.11 6.69
CA VAL A 129 -12.68 -37.78 7.29
C VAL A 129 -13.32 -36.88 6.24
N GLU A 130 -14.55 -36.44 6.51
CA GLU A 130 -15.31 -35.54 5.65
C GLU A 130 -14.67 -34.13 5.67
N ILE A 131 -14.49 -33.54 4.49
CA ILE A 131 -13.99 -32.17 4.37
C ILE A 131 -15.18 -31.22 4.23
N VAL A 132 -15.24 -30.23 5.10
CA VAL A 132 -16.29 -29.21 5.09
C VAL A 132 -15.70 -27.87 4.63
N ASP A 133 -16.41 -27.21 3.72
CA ASP A 133 -16.07 -25.88 3.20
C ASP A 133 -14.70 -25.83 2.50
N ALA A 134 -14.49 -26.71 1.51
CA ALA A 134 -13.23 -26.79 0.76
C ALA A 134 -12.93 -25.49 -0.01
N MET A 135 -13.96 -24.74 -0.40
CA MET A 135 -13.84 -23.47 -1.13
C MET A 135 -13.25 -22.33 -0.29
N SER A 136 -13.38 -22.39 1.04
CA SER A 136 -12.76 -21.43 1.97
C SER A 136 -11.27 -21.69 2.23
N ALA A 137 -10.71 -22.77 1.67
CA ALA A 137 -9.34 -23.15 1.93
C ALA A 137 -8.35 -22.05 1.49
N GLY A 138 -7.44 -21.67 2.39
CA GLY A 138 -6.41 -20.66 2.14
C GLY A 138 -5.39 -21.11 1.09
N VAL A 139 -5.22 -22.42 0.92
CA VAL A 139 -4.48 -23.05 -0.19
C VAL A 139 -5.34 -24.22 -0.64
N LEU A 140 -5.67 -24.23 -1.93
CA LEU A 140 -6.43 -25.28 -2.59
C LEU A 140 -5.67 -25.66 -3.86
N ASP A 141 -4.99 -26.81 -3.82
CA ASP A 141 -4.34 -27.37 -5.00
C ASP A 141 -5.35 -28.20 -5.80
N VAL A 142 -5.59 -27.80 -7.04
CA VAL A 142 -6.49 -28.45 -8.00
C VAL A 142 -5.75 -28.65 -9.32
N ASP A 143 -6.11 -29.70 -10.05
CA ASP A 143 -5.47 -30.01 -11.33
C ASP A 143 -6.15 -29.26 -12.46
N MET A 144 -5.38 -28.59 -13.31
CA MET A 144 -5.90 -28.01 -14.55
C MET A 144 -6.19 -29.14 -15.55
N VAL A 145 -7.46 -29.32 -15.90
CA VAL A 145 -7.93 -30.37 -16.81
C VAL A 145 -8.21 -29.85 -18.22
N TYR A 146 -8.52 -28.56 -18.34
CA TYR A 146 -8.75 -27.89 -19.61
C TYR A 146 -8.20 -26.48 -19.57
N ASP A 147 -7.53 -26.08 -20.65
CA ASP A 147 -7.08 -24.71 -20.89
C ASP A 147 -7.20 -24.44 -22.39
N ASN A 148 -8.09 -23.53 -22.76
CA ASN A 148 -8.25 -23.12 -24.15
C ASN A 148 -8.32 -21.59 -24.24
N TYR A 149 -7.50 -21.04 -25.14
CA TYR A 149 -7.46 -19.62 -25.46
C TYR A 149 -8.09 -19.36 -26.82
N GLU A 150 -9.17 -18.60 -26.84
CA GLU A 150 -9.86 -18.17 -28.06
C GLU A 150 -9.48 -16.73 -28.38
N PRO A 151 -8.76 -16.47 -29.48
CA PRO A 151 -8.41 -15.11 -29.88
C PRO A 151 -9.66 -14.34 -30.33
N SER A 152 -9.75 -13.08 -29.94
CA SER A 152 -10.80 -12.19 -30.43
C SER A 152 -10.48 -11.77 -31.87
N ASN A 153 -11.25 -12.28 -32.83
CA ASN A 153 -11.22 -11.81 -34.21
C ASN A 153 -11.93 -10.45 -34.30
N LEU A 154 -11.21 -9.37 -33.98
CA LEU A 154 -11.72 -8.01 -34.08
C LEU A 154 -11.75 -7.56 -35.54
N SER A 155 -12.85 -6.92 -35.95
CA SER A 155 -12.97 -6.33 -37.30
C SER A 155 -11.98 -5.17 -37.48
N LEU A 156 -11.63 -4.83 -38.72
CA LEU A 156 -10.71 -3.71 -39.03
C LEU A 156 -11.15 -2.38 -38.41
N VAL A 157 -12.46 -2.20 -38.20
CA VAL A 157 -13.04 -1.01 -37.54
C VAL A 157 -12.73 -0.98 -36.04
N ASP A 158 -12.78 -2.14 -35.36
CA ASP A 158 -12.43 -2.26 -33.94
C ASP A 158 -10.93 -2.08 -33.71
N HIS A 159 -10.10 -2.41 -34.71
CA HIS A 159 -8.67 -2.15 -34.71
C HIS A 159 -8.34 -0.65 -34.62
N VAL A 160 -9.12 0.20 -35.29
CA VAL A 160 -8.96 1.67 -35.26
C VAL A 160 -9.57 2.25 -33.99
N PHE A 161 -10.75 1.80 -33.58
CA PHE A 161 -11.41 2.29 -32.36
C PHE A 161 -10.67 1.90 -31.06
N GLY A 162 -10.04 0.73 -31.03
CA GLY A 162 -9.16 0.29 -29.94
C GLY A 162 -7.89 1.13 -29.79
N PHE A 163 -7.38 1.69 -30.89
CA PHE A 163 -6.24 2.62 -30.85
C PHE A 163 -6.61 3.95 -30.18
N PHE A 164 -7.83 4.46 -30.40
CA PHE A 164 -8.31 5.70 -29.80
C PHE A 164 -8.82 5.53 -28.37
N SER A 165 -9.46 4.40 -28.04
CA SER A 165 -9.99 4.14 -26.68
C SER A 165 -8.92 3.69 -25.68
N GLY A 166 -7.75 3.24 -26.16
CA GLY A 166 -6.64 2.81 -25.31
C GLY A 166 -6.86 1.45 -24.64
N ILE A 167 -7.93 0.72 -24.99
CA ILE A 167 -8.22 -0.64 -24.52
C ILE A 167 -8.43 -1.53 -25.74
N ARG A 168 -7.73 -2.67 -25.78
CA ARG A 168 -7.86 -3.65 -26.86
C ARG A 168 -8.02 -5.05 -26.29
N GLN A 169 -9.15 -5.70 -26.59
CA GLN A 169 -9.36 -7.10 -26.23
C GLN A 169 -8.52 -8.01 -27.15
N ARG A 170 -7.83 -8.99 -26.58
CA ARG A 170 -7.01 -9.97 -27.31
C ARG A 170 -7.69 -11.32 -27.47
N GLY A 171 -8.44 -11.75 -26.46
CA GLY A 171 -9.07 -13.07 -26.45
C GLY A 171 -9.70 -13.42 -25.11
N LEU A 172 -10.36 -14.56 -25.10
CA LEU A 172 -10.96 -15.18 -23.93
C LEU A 172 -10.25 -16.50 -23.66
N GLN A 173 -9.79 -16.72 -22.42
CA GLN A 173 -9.22 -17.97 -21.96
C GLN A 173 -10.21 -18.65 -21.03
N THR A 174 -10.62 -19.86 -21.38
CA THR A 174 -11.46 -20.70 -20.53
C THR A 174 -10.58 -21.76 -19.90
N THR A 175 -10.51 -21.78 -18.58
CA THR A 175 -9.79 -22.80 -17.82
C THR A 175 -10.75 -23.59 -16.95
N GLU A 176 -10.52 -24.90 -16.86
CA GLU A 176 -11.23 -25.77 -15.93
C GLU A 176 -10.22 -26.48 -15.03
N GLU A 177 -10.43 -26.37 -13.73
CA GLU A 177 -9.64 -26.99 -12.68
C GLU A 177 -10.52 -27.97 -11.91
N VAL A 178 -9.99 -29.16 -11.60
CA VAL A 178 -10.73 -30.22 -10.92
C VAL A 178 -9.88 -30.84 -9.82
N LEU A 179 -10.46 -31.02 -8.63
CA LEU A 179 -9.92 -31.93 -7.61
C LEU A 179 -10.37 -33.34 -7.95
N ARG A 180 -9.47 -34.14 -8.53
CA ARG A 180 -9.81 -35.47 -9.07
C ARG A 180 -10.17 -36.45 -7.97
N ASP A 181 -11.08 -37.36 -8.32
CA ASP A 181 -11.36 -38.55 -7.50
C ASP A 181 -10.10 -39.44 -7.48
N GLY A 182 -9.75 -39.96 -6.31
CA GLY A 182 -8.54 -40.76 -6.12
C GLY A 182 -7.25 -39.96 -5.92
N SER A 183 -7.28 -38.62 -5.94
CA SER A 183 -6.09 -37.80 -5.68
C SER A 183 -5.65 -37.90 -4.22
N PHE A 184 -4.34 -38.07 -3.99
CA PHE A 184 -3.78 -38.12 -2.64
C PHE A 184 -3.38 -36.72 -2.18
N ILE A 185 -4.10 -36.18 -1.19
CA ILE A 185 -3.89 -34.81 -0.70
C ILE A 185 -3.64 -34.78 0.82
N THR A 186 -3.07 -33.67 1.26
CA THR A 186 -2.88 -33.31 2.66
C THR A 186 -3.91 -32.24 3.03
N ALA A 187 -4.75 -32.53 4.02
CA ALA A 187 -5.66 -31.57 4.60
C ALA A 187 -5.15 -31.10 5.97
N ILE A 188 -5.25 -29.81 6.22
CA ILE A 188 -4.84 -29.19 7.49
C ILE A 188 -5.92 -28.24 7.95
N GLY A 189 -6.48 -28.49 9.14
CA GLY A 189 -7.56 -27.70 9.70
C GLY A 189 -7.97 -28.16 11.09
N GLU A 190 -9.10 -27.65 11.56
CA GLU A 190 -9.73 -28.12 12.80
C GLU A 190 -10.37 -29.49 12.55
N LEU A 191 -10.04 -30.48 13.37
CA LEU A 191 -10.62 -31.81 13.30
C LEU A 191 -11.68 -31.95 14.40
N THR A 192 -12.91 -32.26 14.01
CA THR A 192 -14.06 -32.37 14.92
C THR A 192 -14.76 -33.72 14.74
N SER A 193 -15.36 -34.25 15.82
CA SER A 193 -16.17 -35.47 15.77
C SER A 193 -17.66 -35.13 15.94
N ASP A 194 -18.48 -35.49 14.95
CA ASP A 194 -19.95 -35.36 14.99
C ASP A 194 -20.61 -36.64 15.55
N GLY A 195 -19.85 -37.43 16.33
CA GLY A 195 -20.28 -38.72 16.91
C GLY A 195 -20.29 -39.89 15.92
N LYS A 196 -20.74 -39.70 14.68
CA LYS A 196 -20.75 -40.76 13.66
C LYS A 196 -19.56 -40.69 12.71
N THR A 197 -19.27 -39.51 12.17
CA THR A 197 -18.16 -39.24 11.23
C THR A 197 -17.20 -38.19 11.78
N LEU A 198 -15.97 -38.22 11.29
CA LEU A 198 -14.96 -37.18 11.54
C LEU A 198 -15.07 -36.10 10.45
N ARG A 199 -14.98 -34.84 10.85
CA ARG A 199 -15.06 -33.68 9.95
C ARG A 199 -13.86 -32.77 10.11
N MET A 200 -13.35 -32.27 8.99
CA MET A 200 -12.31 -31.25 8.95
C MET A 200 -12.86 -29.93 8.43
N GLN A 201 -12.60 -28.86 9.15
CA GLN A 201 -13.14 -27.53 8.85
C GLN A 201 -12.12 -26.41 9.11
N PRO A 202 -12.35 -25.19 8.60
CA PRO A 202 -11.54 -24.02 8.95
C PRO A 202 -11.55 -23.76 10.46
N SER A 203 -10.37 -23.43 11.01
CA SER A 203 -10.20 -23.16 12.45
C SER A 203 -10.26 -21.67 12.75
N LYS A 204 -10.53 -21.32 14.02
CA LYS A 204 -10.28 -19.94 14.51
C LYS A 204 -8.79 -19.59 14.52
N GLU A 205 -7.92 -20.59 14.64
CA GLU A 205 -6.48 -20.39 14.72
C GLU A 205 -5.82 -20.18 13.35
N GLY A 206 -6.38 -20.77 12.29
CA GLY A 206 -5.83 -20.74 10.94
C GLY A 206 -6.79 -21.26 9.87
N PRO A 207 -6.53 -20.92 8.59
CA PRO A 207 -7.37 -21.34 7.47
C PRO A 207 -7.24 -22.85 7.21
N LEU A 208 -8.22 -23.43 6.53
CA LEU A 208 -8.14 -24.78 5.98
C LEU A 208 -7.11 -24.80 4.84
N PHE A 209 -6.24 -25.81 4.79
CA PHE A 209 -5.34 -26.04 3.66
C PHE A 209 -5.64 -27.40 3.03
N LEU A 210 -5.82 -27.43 1.72
CA LEU A 210 -5.99 -28.62 0.89
C LEU A 210 -4.90 -28.59 -0.18
N THR A 211 -3.84 -29.38 0.01
CA THR A 211 -2.65 -29.32 -0.85
C THR A 211 -2.14 -30.70 -1.19
N THR A 212 -1.55 -30.85 -2.39
CA THR A 212 -0.83 -32.08 -2.76
C THR A 212 0.53 -32.18 -2.06
N ALA A 213 1.01 -31.07 -1.51
CA ALA A 213 2.28 -30.96 -0.79
C ALA A 213 2.27 -31.70 0.56
N THR A 214 3.45 -32.04 1.07
CA THR A 214 3.60 -32.57 2.44
C THR A 214 3.65 -31.42 3.45
N LYS A 215 3.45 -31.74 4.74
CA LYS A 215 3.62 -30.77 5.83
C LYS A 215 4.96 -30.04 5.76
N SER A 216 6.06 -30.75 5.50
CA SER A 216 7.40 -30.17 5.46
C SER A 216 7.61 -29.25 4.25
N THR A 217 7.10 -29.62 3.07
CA THR A 217 7.22 -28.76 1.88
C THR A 217 6.34 -27.53 2.00
N LEU A 218 5.16 -27.63 2.62
CA LEU A 218 4.30 -26.49 2.90
C LEU A 218 4.96 -25.51 3.89
N ILE A 219 5.55 -26.01 4.98
CA ILE A 219 6.31 -25.18 5.93
C ILE A 219 7.45 -24.46 5.20
N LYS A 220 8.22 -25.18 4.38
CA LYS A 220 9.33 -24.60 3.61
C LYS A 220 8.85 -23.49 2.67
N ARG A 221 7.74 -23.68 1.94
CA ARG A 221 7.14 -22.64 1.08
C ARG A 221 6.84 -21.35 1.85
N PHE A 222 6.26 -21.46 3.05
CA PHE A 222 5.98 -20.29 3.90
C PHE A 222 7.24 -19.67 4.50
N GLU A 223 8.28 -20.46 4.80
CA GLU A 223 9.57 -19.94 5.27
C GLU A 223 10.35 -19.20 4.17
N ASP A 224 10.31 -19.72 2.95
CA ASP A 224 10.90 -19.08 1.78
C ASP A 224 10.13 -17.77 1.44
N ALA A 225 8.79 -17.80 1.49
CA ALA A 225 7.95 -16.60 1.35
C ALA A 225 8.23 -15.57 2.45
N LYS A 226 8.44 -16.01 3.70
CA LYS A 226 8.87 -15.15 4.80
C LYS A 226 10.24 -14.51 4.52
N GLY A 227 11.21 -15.29 4.03
CA GLY A 227 12.56 -14.81 3.70
C GLY A 227 12.56 -13.76 2.59
N THR A 228 11.83 -14.03 1.50
CA THR A 228 11.65 -13.07 0.39
C THR A 228 10.94 -11.80 0.85
N THR A 229 9.93 -11.90 1.72
CA THR A 229 9.24 -10.74 2.28
C THR A 229 10.15 -9.91 3.19
N LEU A 230 11.03 -10.56 3.96
CA LEU A 230 12.04 -9.86 4.78
C LEU A 230 12.99 -9.03 3.90
N LEU A 231 13.43 -9.58 2.77
CA LEU A 231 14.26 -8.85 1.81
C LEU A 231 13.55 -7.60 1.28
N LYS A 232 12.25 -7.71 0.95
CA LYS A 232 11.44 -6.54 0.54
C LYS A 232 11.37 -5.47 1.62
N ILE A 233 11.17 -5.86 2.88
CA ILE A 233 11.14 -4.93 4.03
C ILE A 233 12.48 -4.21 4.16
N LEU A 234 13.60 -4.93 4.04
CA LEU A 234 14.93 -4.32 4.10
C LEU A 234 15.13 -3.27 2.99
N VAL A 235 14.72 -3.58 1.76
CA VAL A 235 14.81 -2.65 0.63
C VAL A 235 13.92 -1.42 0.83
N CYS A 236 12.67 -1.58 1.27
CA CYS A 236 11.80 -0.42 1.53
C CYS A 236 12.34 0.43 2.70
N SER A 237 12.85 -0.22 3.75
CA SER A 237 13.42 0.48 4.91
C SER A 237 14.62 1.36 4.54
N THR A 238 15.50 0.87 3.65
CA THR A 238 16.64 1.68 3.20
C THR A 238 16.20 2.86 2.35
N ILE A 239 15.22 2.69 1.47
CA ILE A 239 14.63 3.77 0.66
C ILE A 239 14.01 4.84 1.58
N SER A 240 13.19 4.44 2.55
CA SER A 240 12.62 5.33 3.58
C SER A 240 13.70 6.16 4.29
N VAL A 241 14.76 5.51 4.78
CA VAL A 241 15.85 6.19 5.50
C VAL A 241 16.56 7.21 4.59
N VAL A 242 16.81 6.86 3.33
CA VAL A 242 17.45 7.77 2.36
C VAL A 242 16.56 8.97 2.05
N LEU A 243 15.25 8.77 1.85
CA LEU A 243 14.30 9.85 1.61
C LEU A 243 14.20 10.80 2.81
N VAL A 244 14.12 10.26 4.02
CA VAL A 244 14.10 11.05 5.26
C VAL A 244 15.39 11.87 5.39
N ALA A 245 16.56 11.24 5.19
CA ALA A 245 17.85 11.94 5.24
C ALA A 245 17.94 13.05 4.18
N PHE A 246 17.42 12.81 2.97
CA PHE A 246 17.38 13.81 1.90
C PHE A 246 16.48 15.00 2.26
N ILE A 247 15.28 14.76 2.76
CA ILE A 247 14.34 15.81 3.21
C ILE A 247 14.98 16.63 4.33
N LEU A 248 15.55 15.98 5.35
CA LEU A 248 16.23 16.66 6.47
C LEU A 248 17.40 17.52 5.98
N LYS A 249 18.23 17.00 5.07
CA LYS A 249 19.35 17.75 4.48
C LYS A 249 18.86 18.98 3.70
N LYS A 250 17.78 18.84 2.92
CA LYS A 250 17.16 19.94 2.16
C LYS A 250 16.58 21.01 3.08
N VAL A 251 15.86 20.62 4.13
CA VAL A 251 15.33 21.53 5.17
C VAL A 251 16.46 22.27 5.89
N TYR A 252 17.52 21.55 6.27
CA TYR A 252 18.67 22.16 6.94
C TYR A 252 19.37 23.19 6.04
N ARG A 253 19.63 22.84 4.77
CA ARG A 253 20.23 23.76 3.79
C ARG A 253 19.38 25.01 3.59
N ARG A 254 18.06 24.88 3.49
CA ARG A 254 17.15 26.01 3.33
C ARG A 254 17.14 26.93 4.55
N ARG A 255 17.05 26.37 5.76
CA ARG A 255 17.15 27.16 7.01
C ARG A 255 18.48 27.88 7.12
N LYS A 256 19.58 27.22 6.69
CA LYS A 256 20.91 27.84 6.68
C LYS A 256 20.99 29.00 5.67
N GLN A 257 20.42 28.83 4.47
CA GLN A 257 20.35 29.90 3.46
C GLN A 257 19.52 31.08 3.97
N GLU A 258 18.35 30.85 4.54
CA GLU A 258 17.51 31.91 5.13
C GLU A 258 18.24 32.67 6.26
N GLN A 259 19.03 31.97 7.08
CA GLN A 259 19.87 32.58 8.10
C GLN A 259 21.02 33.41 7.50
N GLU A 260 21.67 32.93 6.45
CA GLU A 260 22.73 33.66 5.74
C GLU A 260 22.18 34.91 5.05
N GLU A 261 21.03 34.79 4.39
CA GLU A 261 20.31 35.92 3.76
C GLU A 261 19.87 36.95 4.80
N ALA A 262 19.35 36.52 5.95
CA ALA A 262 18.98 37.42 7.04
C ALA A 262 20.20 38.18 7.59
N LYS A 263 21.35 37.50 7.73
CA LYS A 263 22.61 38.14 8.14
C LYS A 263 23.12 39.14 7.10
N ILE A 264 23.04 38.80 5.80
CA ILE A 264 23.42 39.72 4.72
C ILE A 264 22.51 40.95 4.73
N ARG A 265 21.19 40.75 4.89
CA ARG A 265 20.22 41.84 4.97
C ARG A 265 20.49 42.76 6.15
N ASP A 266 20.71 42.20 7.34
CA ASP A 266 21.03 42.98 8.54
C ASP A 266 22.34 43.77 8.36
N ARG A 267 23.38 43.14 7.80
CA ARG A 267 24.63 43.83 7.44
C ARG A 267 24.38 45.00 6.48
N LEU A 268 23.65 44.80 5.39
CA LEU A 268 23.34 45.86 4.44
C LEU A 268 22.53 47.00 5.08
N ASP A 269 21.58 46.67 5.96
CA ASP A 269 20.77 47.67 6.66
C ASP A 269 21.62 48.47 7.68
N THR A 270 22.57 47.83 8.36
CA THR A 270 23.55 48.53 9.22
C THR A 270 24.45 49.47 8.41
N GLU A 271 25.03 49.01 7.31
CA GLU A 271 25.87 49.85 6.43
C GLU A 271 25.10 51.04 5.87
N ARG A 272 23.83 50.86 5.48
CA ARG A 272 22.95 51.95 5.04
C ARG A 272 22.70 52.98 6.15
N ARG A 273 22.50 52.55 7.39
CA ARG A 273 22.35 53.44 8.54
C ARG A 273 23.63 54.23 8.81
N GLU A 274 24.79 53.57 8.78
CA GLU A 274 26.08 54.24 8.97
C GLU A 274 26.38 55.27 7.89
N ARG A 275 26.16 54.93 6.60
CA ARG A 275 26.36 55.88 5.48
C ARG A 275 25.50 57.13 5.64
N ARG A 276 24.23 56.98 6.01
CA ARG A 276 23.33 58.11 6.28
C ARG A 276 23.76 58.91 7.50
N ALA A 277 24.26 58.27 8.55
CA ALA A 277 24.82 58.96 9.71
C ALA A 277 26.04 59.81 9.34
N ARG A 278 26.95 59.31 8.49
CA ARG A 278 28.14 60.05 8.02
C ARG A 278 27.80 61.20 7.07
N SER A 279 26.80 61.03 6.21
CA SER A 279 26.37 62.07 5.25
C SER A 279 25.47 63.16 5.88
N ARG A 280 25.33 63.17 7.21
CA ARG A 280 24.43 64.08 7.92
C ARG A 280 24.99 65.51 7.93
N PRO A 281 24.20 66.54 7.58
CA PRO A 281 24.59 67.94 7.79
C PRO A 281 24.75 68.22 9.30
N HIS A 282 25.87 68.81 9.71
CA HIS A 282 26.13 69.14 11.12
C HIS A 282 25.24 70.26 11.68
N THR A 283 24.52 71.00 10.81
CA THR A 283 23.66 72.14 11.17
C THR A 283 22.24 71.90 10.65
N LEU A 284 21.47 71.03 11.32
CA LEU A 284 20.03 70.86 11.08
C LEU A 284 19.25 71.68 12.12
N SER A 285 18.26 72.46 11.68
CA SER A 285 17.35 73.12 12.62
C SER A 285 16.40 72.11 13.25
N GLN A 286 15.83 72.44 14.42
CA GLN A 286 14.88 71.54 15.11
C GLN A 286 13.66 71.20 14.24
N ASP A 287 13.26 72.13 13.37
CA ASP A 287 12.16 71.96 12.42
C ASP A 287 12.49 70.99 11.29
N GLN A 288 13.76 70.65 11.05
CA GLN A 288 14.20 69.68 10.04
C GLN A 288 14.36 68.27 10.61
N LEU A 289 14.24 68.08 11.93
CA LEU A 289 14.43 66.80 12.60
C LEU A 289 13.13 65.98 12.64
N CYS A 290 13.27 64.66 12.54
CA CYS A 290 12.19 63.69 12.71
C CYS A 290 11.48 63.90 14.06
N VAL A 291 10.15 63.95 14.05
CA VAL A 291 9.36 64.23 15.26
C VAL A 291 9.39 63.09 16.28
N VAL A 292 9.88 61.91 15.90
CA VAL A 292 9.89 60.70 16.73
C VAL A 292 11.24 60.47 17.39
N CYS A 293 12.33 60.50 16.62
CA CYS A 293 13.66 60.29 17.19
C CYS A 293 14.40 61.59 17.52
N SER A 294 13.95 62.75 17.03
CA SER A 294 14.58 64.07 17.21
C SER A 294 16.09 64.09 16.92
N THR A 295 16.54 63.16 16.08
CA THR A 295 17.96 62.87 15.84
C THR A 295 18.28 62.86 14.35
N ASN A 296 17.44 62.21 13.54
CA ASN A 296 17.63 62.10 12.10
C ASN A 296 16.77 63.15 11.35
N PRO A 297 17.20 63.64 10.18
CA PRO A 297 16.40 64.58 9.39
C PRO A 297 15.10 63.94 8.88
N LYS A 298 14.10 64.77 8.56
CA LYS A 298 12.86 64.30 7.91
C LYS A 298 13.15 63.96 6.44
N GLU A 299 12.80 62.74 6.03
CA GLU A 299 13.16 62.18 4.71
C GLU A 299 11.94 61.54 4.02
N ILE A 300 10.81 61.41 4.71
CA ILE A 300 9.66 60.62 4.26
C ILE A 300 8.38 61.44 4.31
N ILE A 301 7.66 61.45 3.19
CA ILE A 301 6.28 61.98 3.08
C ILE A 301 5.26 60.86 3.30
N LEU A 302 4.22 61.13 4.09
CA LEU A 302 3.12 60.22 4.35
C LEU A 302 1.89 60.59 3.52
N LEU A 303 1.34 59.64 2.76
CA LEU A 303 0.17 59.86 1.90
C LEU A 303 -1.08 59.15 2.46
N PRO A 304 -2.28 59.74 2.30
CA PRO A 304 -2.57 60.96 1.52
C PRO A 304 -2.38 62.28 2.29
N CYS A 305 -2.04 62.24 3.59
CA CYS A 305 -2.06 63.44 4.43
C CYS A 305 -0.93 64.46 4.15
N GLY A 306 0.09 64.11 3.36
CA GLY A 306 1.17 65.00 2.93
C GLY A 306 2.23 65.34 3.99
N HIS A 307 2.12 64.83 5.21
CA HIS A 307 3.03 65.22 6.29
C HIS A 307 4.43 64.62 6.11
N VAL A 308 5.43 65.49 6.03
CA VAL A 308 6.85 65.15 6.07
C VAL A 308 7.33 65.26 7.51
N CYS A 309 7.17 64.18 8.29
CA CYS A 309 7.43 64.21 9.74
C CYS A 309 8.42 63.14 10.24
N LEU A 310 8.79 62.17 9.40
CA LEU A 310 9.60 61.00 9.77
C LEU A 310 10.91 60.95 9.00
N CYS A 311 11.97 60.45 9.65
CA CYS A 311 13.15 59.91 8.97
C CYS A 311 12.84 58.52 8.41
N GLU A 312 13.68 58.00 7.51
CA GLU A 312 13.45 56.67 6.92
C GLU A 312 13.42 55.55 7.99
N ASP A 313 14.29 55.57 9.02
CA ASP A 313 14.27 54.56 10.09
C ASP A 313 12.98 54.56 10.92
N CYS A 314 12.48 55.73 11.32
CA CYS A 314 11.21 55.86 12.04
C CYS A 314 10.02 55.50 11.15
N SER A 315 10.11 55.78 9.84
CA SER A 315 9.07 55.43 8.88
C SER A 315 8.89 53.91 8.73
N GLN A 316 9.96 53.11 8.88
CA GLN A 316 9.85 51.65 8.81
C GLN A 316 9.05 51.07 9.99
N LYS A 317 9.16 51.69 11.18
CA LYS A 317 8.48 51.23 12.41
C LYS A 317 7.03 51.70 12.50
N ILE A 318 6.69 52.84 11.90
CA ILE A 318 5.36 53.47 11.99
C ILE A 318 4.61 53.30 10.67
N SER A 319 3.65 52.38 10.61
CA SER A 319 2.89 52.05 9.39
C SER A 319 1.41 52.41 9.41
N ILE A 320 0.83 52.66 10.57
CA ILE A 320 -0.64 52.69 10.75
C ILE A 320 -1.19 54.11 10.62
N SER A 321 -0.64 55.06 11.39
CA SER A 321 -1.16 56.42 11.51
C SER A 321 -0.06 57.47 11.50
N CYS A 322 -0.33 58.62 10.88
CA CYS A 322 0.57 59.77 10.89
C CYS A 322 0.74 60.31 12.33
N PRO A 323 1.96 60.48 12.84
CA PRO A 323 2.18 61.03 14.19
C PRO A 323 1.65 62.46 14.40
N VAL A 324 1.49 63.22 13.31
CA VAL A 324 1.05 64.62 13.35
C VAL A 324 -0.47 64.73 13.31
N CYS A 325 -1.10 64.20 12.26
CA CYS A 325 -2.54 64.36 12.04
C CYS A 325 -3.37 63.13 12.43
N ARG A 326 -2.74 62.02 12.85
CA ARG A 326 -3.38 60.73 13.17
C ARG A 326 -4.15 60.07 12.02
N GLY A 327 -4.12 60.66 10.82
CA GLY A 327 -4.69 60.08 9.61
C GLY A 327 -4.03 58.75 9.23
N LYS A 328 -4.80 57.86 8.60
CA LYS A 328 -4.33 56.55 8.11
C LYS A 328 -3.26 56.74 7.04
N ILE A 329 -2.16 56.00 7.15
CA ILE A 329 -1.08 56.01 6.15
C ILE A 329 -1.43 54.97 5.08
N ASN A 330 -1.59 55.42 3.83
CA ASN A 330 -1.83 54.54 2.69
C ASN A 330 -0.53 54.19 1.96
N SER A 331 0.35 55.18 1.77
CA SER A 331 1.66 54.98 1.15
C SER A 331 2.68 55.96 1.72
N LYS A 332 3.96 55.66 1.50
CA LYS A 332 5.11 56.44 1.95
C LYS A 332 6.05 56.63 0.77
N SER A 333 6.66 57.79 0.66
CA SER A 333 7.64 58.07 -0.39
C SER A 333 8.77 58.93 0.16
N ALA A 334 9.93 58.89 -0.49
CA ALA A 334 11.04 59.77 -0.15
C ALA A 334 10.64 61.23 -0.44
N ALA A 335 10.94 62.11 0.51
CA ALA A 335 10.73 63.55 0.38
C ALA A 335 12.09 64.23 0.20
N PHE A 336 12.22 65.00 -0.87
CA PHE A 336 13.39 65.85 -1.10
C PHE A 336 13.04 67.26 -0.64
N ILE A 337 13.59 67.65 0.51
CA ILE A 337 13.43 69.00 1.05
C ILE A 337 14.65 69.78 0.53
N ALA A 338 14.38 70.75 -0.35
CA ALA A 338 15.39 71.62 -0.94
C ALA A 338 15.90 72.66 0.08
#